data_AF-A0A8S1CFJ2-F1
#
_entry.id   AF-A0A8S1CFJ2-F1
#
_cell.length_a   1.000
_cell.length_b   1.000
_cell.length_c   1.000
_cell.angle_alpha   90.00
_cell.angle_beta   90.00
_cell.angle_gamma   90.00
#
_symmetry.space_group_name_H-M   'P 1'
#
loop_
_entity.id
_entity.type
_entity.pdbx_description
1 polymer ?
#
loop_
_entity_poly.entity_id
_entity_poly.type
_entity_poly.pdbx_seq_one_letter_code
_entity_poly.pdbx_strand_id
1 'polypeptide(L)'
;MKFAKERGLPLLKHHLVPRTRGFTSSIPHLKEKMGAIYDVQLAFKKDDKIEPSMSNLLIGKGVTAHLYIRRIPMDGVPTDEQEANQWLHELYQRKDQMQDSFYNTGDFFKENDLDRVEPFLLPRRKASLINWCVWFVVTLVPMSYWLACLLTSGSTVKFSIGAAIIASFFFLLYKIVGMTKISKASSYGSDAKRD
;
A
#
# COMPACT_ATOMS: atom_id res chain seq x y z
N MET A 1 -2.70 14.00 15.71
CA MET A 1 -3.94 14.71 16.12
C MET A 1 -3.79 16.21 16.41
N LYS A 2 -2.60 16.71 16.80
CA LYS A 2 -2.35 18.14 17.09
C LYS A 2 -2.77 19.09 15.94
N PHE A 3 -2.44 18.75 14.69
CA PHE A 3 -2.83 19.54 13.51
C PHE A 3 -4.34 19.69 13.31
N ALA A 4 -5.13 18.65 13.59
CA ALA A 4 -6.60 18.73 13.53
C ALA A 4 -7.14 19.61 14.67
N LYS A 5 -6.63 19.39 15.88
CA LYS A 5 -7.04 20.12 17.09
C LYS A 5 -6.71 21.61 17.01
N GLU A 6 -5.56 21.97 16.44
CA GLU A 6 -5.14 23.36 16.21
C GLU A 6 -5.96 24.08 15.13
N ARG A 7 -6.60 23.32 14.23
CA ARG A 7 -7.39 23.87 13.11
C ARG A 7 -8.89 23.67 13.26
N GLY A 8 -9.37 23.15 14.40
CA GLY A 8 -10.78 22.86 14.64
C GLY A 8 -11.37 21.79 13.72
N LEU A 9 -10.53 20.93 13.13
CA LEU A 9 -10.97 19.88 12.21
C LEU A 9 -11.41 18.62 12.97
N PRO A 10 -12.37 17.85 12.44
CA PRO A 10 -12.80 16.60 13.05
C PRO A 10 -11.63 15.63 13.20
N LEU A 11 -11.56 14.98 14.36
CA LEU A 11 -10.50 14.05 14.71
C LEU A 11 -10.79 12.69 14.05
N LEU A 12 -10.01 12.39 13.01
CA LEU A 12 -10.00 11.07 12.37
C LEU A 12 -9.22 10.08 13.25
N LYS A 13 -9.77 8.88 13.45
CA LYS A 13 -9.20 7.84 14.32
C LYS A 13 -8.16 6.98 13.61
N HIS A 14 -8.47 6.56 12.38
CA HIS A 14 -7.69 5.60 11.60
C HIS A 14 -6.92 6.25 10.46
N HIS A 15 -7.36 7.42 9.99
CA HIS A 15 -6.70 8.19 8.94
C HIS A 15 -5.98 9.42 9.47
N LEU A 16 -4.91 9.81 8.79
CA LEU A 16 -4.32 11.13 8.97
C LEU A 16 -5.16 12.19 8.27
N VAL A 17 -5.15 13.40 8.81
CA VAL A 17 -5.80 14.55 8.19
C VAL A 17 -5.16 14.81 6.82
N PRO A 18 -5.95 14.92 5.73
CA PRO A 18 -5.41 15.14 4.41
C PRO A 18 -4.72 16.52 4.31
N ARG A 19 -3.63 16.58 3.53
CA ARG A 19 -3.02 17.85 3.12
C ARG A 19 -3.65 18.29 1.81
N THR A 20 -4.30 19.44 1.82
CA THR A 20 -5.21 19.82 0.73
C THR A 20 -4.55 20.66 -0.36
N ARG A 21 -3.48 21.43 -0.05
CA ARG A 21 -2.78 22.29 -1.02
C ARG A 21 -2.40 21.63 -2.34
N GLY A 22 -1.80 20.43 -2.27
CA GLY A 22 -1.39 19.69 -3.48
C GLY A 22 -2.60 19.23 -4.31
N PHE A 23 -3.68 18.85 -3.63
CA PHE A 23 -4.93 18.45 -4.27
C PHE A 23 -5.62 19.64 -4.95
N THR A 24 -5.84 20.74 -4.21
CA THR A 24 -6.52 21.94 -4.71
C THR A 24 -5.77 22.58 -5.88
N SER A 25 -4.44 22.59 -5.85
CA SER A 25 -3.62 23.12 -6.96
C SER A 25 -3.65 22.24 -8.21
N SER A 26 -3.82 20.92 -8.05
CA SER A 26 -3.73 19.97 -9.16
C SER A 26 -5.07 19.69 -9.83
N ILE A 27 -6.17 19.72 -9.07
CA ILE A 27 -7.51 19.36 -9.56
C ILE A 27 -7.97 20.13 -10.81
N PRO A 28 -7.78 21.46 -10.93
CA PRO A 28 -8.21 22.20 -12.12
C PRO A 28 -7.61 21.63 -13.41
N HIS A 29 -6.31 21.32 -13.40
CA HIS A 29 -5.58 20.77 -14.54
C HIS A 29 -5.89 19.29 -14.78
N LEU A 30 -6.18 18.54 -13.72
CA LEU A 30 -6.47 17.12 -13.79
C LEU A 30 -7.88 16.83 -14.30
N LYS A 31 -8.83 17.74 -14.06
CA LYS A 31 -10.23 17.62 -14.51
C LYS A 31 -10.35 17.55 -16.03
N GLU A 32 -9.47 18.23 -16.76
CA GLU A 32 -9.43 18.20 -18.23
C GLU A 32 -8.85 16.90 -18.80
N LYS A 33 -8.02 16.19 -18.03
CA LYS A 33 -7.21 15.06 -18.52
C LYS A 33 -7.64 13.70 -17.99
N MET A 34 -8.30 13.65 -16.83
CA MET A 34 -8.71 12.42 -16.19
C MET A 34 -10.24 12.28 -16.18
N GLY A 35 -10.74 11.06 -16.39
CA GLY A 35 -12.19 10.81 -16.36
C GLY A 35 -12.75 10.52 -14.96
N ALA A 36 -11.91 10.11 -14.00
CA ALA A 36 -12.35 9.78 -12.65
C ALA A 36 -11.19 9.73 -11.65
N ILE A 37 -11.51 9.90 -10.37
CA ILE A 37 -10.68 9.55 -9.22
C ILE A 37 -11.11 8.17 -8.73
N TYR A 38 -10.15 7.29 -8.51
CA TYR A 38 -10.41 6.00 -7.85
C TYR A 38 -10.10 6.13 -6.37
N ASP A 39 -11.15 6.11 -5.57
CA ASP A 39 -11.05 6.00 -4.14
C ASP A 39 -10.85 4.51 -3.77
N VAL A 40 -9.70 4.20 -3.18
CA VAL A 40 -9.32 2.86 -2.78
C VAL A 40 -9.07 2.84 -1.28
N GLN A 41 -9.69 1.89 -0.60
CA GLN A 41 -9.50 1.64 0.82
C GLN A 41 -9.12 0.19 1.06
N LEU A 42 -8.07 0.00 1.84
CA LEU A 42 -7.49 -1.29 2.15
C LEU A 42 -7.57 -1.52 3.65
N ALA A 43 -8.11 -2.66 4.06
CA ALA A 43 -8.16 -3.06 5.46
C ALA A 43 -7.74 -4.52 5.66
N PHE A 44 -7.23 -4.79 6.86
CA PHE A 44 -6.80 -6.10 7.31
C PHE A 44 -7.55 -6.43 8.58
N LYS A 45 -8.01 -7.67 8.72
CA LYS A 45 -8.75 -8.07 9.93
C LYS A 45 -7.81 -8.05 11.12
N LYS A 46 -8.31 -7.56 12.26
CA LYS A 46 -7.53 -7.52 13.51
C LYS A 46 -7.15 -8.92 14.00
N ASP A 47 -8.02 -9.90 13.73
CA ASP A 47 -7.84 -11.29 14.17
C ASP A 47 -6.91 -12.11 13.25
N ASP A 48 -6.40 -11.52 12.16
CA ASP A 48 -5.45 -12.20 11.29
C ASP A 48 -4.12 -12.41 12.02
N LYS A 49 -3.71 -13.68 12.14
CA LYS A 49 -2.49 -14.10 12.87
C LYS A 49 -1.19 -13.57 12.25
N ILE A 50 -1.24 -13.17 10.98
CA ILE A 50 -0.06 -12.77 10.20
C ILE A 50 -0.17 -11.29 9.91
N GLU A 51 0.72 -10.51 10.51
CA GLU A 51 0.79 -9.08 10.23
C GLU A 51 1.10 -8.81 8.75
N PRO A 52 0.46 -7.80 8.14
CA PRO A 52 0.69 -7.40 6.76
C PRO A 52 2.04 -6.67 6.62
N SER A 53 3.14 -7.40 6.79
CA SER A 53 4.50 -6.90 6.66
C SER A 53 5.13 -7.36 5.35
N MET A 54 6.01 -6.52 4.80
CA MET A 54 6.80 -6.88 3.61
C MET A 54 7.59 -8.18 3.81
N SER A 55 8.09 -8.43 5.02
CA SER A 55 8.78 -9.69 5.34
C SER A 55 7.87 -10.91 5.27
N ASN A 56 6.65 -10.82 5.82
CA ASN A 56 5.70 -11.93 5.76
C ASN A 56 5.27 -12.20 4.30
N LEU A 57 5.07 -11.14 3.52
CA LEU A 57 4.79 -11.25 2.08
C LEU A 57 5.94 -11.94 1.31
N LEU A 58 7.20 -11.54 1.56
CA LEU A 58 8.38 -12.11 0.91
C LEU A 58 8.61 -13.59 1.27
N ILE A 59 8.25 -13.99 2.49
CA ILE A 59 8.32 -15.39 2.95
C ILE A 59 7.13 -16.22 2.42
N GLY A 60 6.17 -15.59 1.74
CA GLY A 60 4.99 -16.26 1.20
C GLY A 60 3.94 -16.61 2.24
N LYS A 61 3.94 -15.93 3.40
CA LYS A 61 2.87 -16.07 4.38
C LYS A 61 1.59 -15.46 3.83
N GLY A 62 0.48 -16.18 3.95
CA GLY A 62 -0.83 -15.70 3.51
C GLY A 62 -1.28 -14.48 4.31
N VAL A 63 -1.58 -13.39 3.62
CA VAL A 63 -2.17 -12.17 4.18
C VAL A 63 -3.46 -11.90 3.42
N THR A 64 -4.56 -11.68 4.14
CA THR A 64 -5.87 -11.40 3.53
C THR A 64 -6.14 -9.90 3.57
N ALA A 65 -6.13 -9.29 2.39
CA ALA A 65 -6.49 -7.90 2.20
C ALA A 65 -7.97 -7.76 1.82
N HIS A 66 -8.70 -6.87 2.49
CA HIS A 66 -10.04 -6.45 2.10
C HIS A 66 -9.95 -5.09 1.41
N LEU A 67 -10.38 -5.04 0.16
CA LEU A 67 -10.25 -3.87 -0.70
C LEU A 67 -11.63 -3.33 -1.06
N TYR A 68 -11.89 -2.08 -0.71
CA TYR A 68 -13.01 -1.30 -1.23
C TYR A 68 -12.50 -0.37 -2.33
N ILE A 69 -13.19 -0.34 -3.47
CA ILE A 69 -12.86 0.55 -4.59
C ILE A 69 -14.13 1.27 -5.02
N ARG A 70 -14.06 2.59 -5.09
CA ARG A 70 -15.11 3.46 -5.61
C ARG A 70 -14.56 4.33 -6.72
N ARG A 71 -15.24 4.34 -7.87
CA ARG A 71 -14.96 5.28 -8.96
C ARG A 71 -15.76 6.57 -8.74
N ILE A 72 -15.08 7.70 -8.68
CA ILE A 72 -15.67 9.04 -8.54
C ILE A 72 -15.46 9.79 -9.86
N PRO A 73 -16.51 10.04 -10.66
CA PRO A 73 -16.40 10.85 -11.87
C PRO A 73 -15.86 12.26 -11.56
N MET A 74 -15.04 12.81 -12.44
CA MET A 74 -14.46 14.15 -12.24
C MET A 74 -15.53 15.26 -12.26
N ASP A 75 -16.70 15.01 -12.86
CA ASP A 75 -17.81 15.95 -12.89
C ASP A 75 -18.31 16.31 -11.49
N GLY A 76 -18.27 15.36 -10.55
CA GLY A 76 -18.68 15.54 -9.16
C GLY A 76 -17.58 16.09 -8.24
N VAL A 77 -16.41 16.45 -8.78
CA VAL A 77 -15.28 16.99 -7.99
C VAL A 77 -15.23 18.51 -8.16
N PRO A 78 -15.35 19.27 -7.06
CA PRO A 78 -15.28 20.73 -7.11
C PRO A 78 -13.88 21.19 -7.49
N THR A 79 -13.82 22.34 -8.18
CA THR A 79 -12.57 22.92 -8.69
C THR A 79 -12.14 24.16 -7.93
N ASP A 80 -13.08 24.80 -7.23
CA ASP A 80 -12.76 25.89 -6.31
C ASP A 80 -11.91 25.38 -5.13
N GLU A 81 -10.95 26.19 -4.67
CA GLU A 81 -10.01 25.78 -3.64
C GLU A 81 -10.69 25.47 -2.31
N GLN A 82 -11.69 26.25 -1.90
CA GLN A 82 -12.37 26.06 -0.62
C GLN A 82 -13.28 24.83 -0.68
N GLU A 83 -14.05 24.69 -1.75
CA GLU A 83 -14.92 23.54 -1.97
C GLU A 83 -14.13 22.24 -2.11
N ALA A 84 -13.03 22.24 -2.86
CA ALA A 84 -12.15 21.07 -3.00
C ALA A 84 -11.46 20.68 -1.69
N ASN A 85 -11.11 21.65 -0.86
CA ASN A 85 -10.58 21.42 0.48
C ASN A 85 -11.63 20.72 1.37
N GLN A 86 -12.84 21.27 1.43
CA GLN A 86 -13.95 20.71 2.21
C GLN A 86 -14.33 19.30 1.73
N TRP A 87 -14.47 19.13 0.41
CA TRP A 87 -14.76 17.84 -0.23
C TRP A 87 -13.73 16.76 0.12
N LEU A 88 -12.44 17.10 0.12
CA LEU A 88 -11.38 16.16 0.48
C LEU A 88 -11.44 15.78 1.96
N HIS A 89 -11.78 16.71 2.84
CA HIS A 89 -11.98 16.42 4.25
C HIS A 89 -13.17 15.49 4.49
N GLU A 90 -14.30 15.73 3.83
CA GLU A 90 -15.48 14.86 3.90
C GLU A 90 -15.19 13.46 3.36
N LEU A 91 -14.44 13.37 2.26
CA LEU A 91 -14.00 12.09 1.71
C LEU A 91 -13.20 11.28 2.75
N TYR A 92 -12.25 11.93 3.44
CA TYR A 92 -11.45 11.26 4.47
C TYR A 92 -12.24 10.92 5.73
N GLN A 93 -13.26 11.70 6.09
CA GLN A 93 -14.18 11.34 7.19
C GLN A 93 -14.97 10.08 6.85
N ARG A 94 -15.51 9.98 5.63
CA ARG A 94 -16.19 8.77 5.15
C ARG A 94 -15.27 7.55 5.19
N LYS A 95 -14.02 7.70 4.75
CA LYS A 95 -13.01 6.63 4.84
C LYS A 95 -12.73 6.20 6.28
N ASP A 96 -12.67 7.15 7.19
CA ASP A 96 -12.43 6.86 8.60
C ASP A 96 -13.57 6.06 9.22
N GLN A 97 -14.83 6.41 8.91
CA GLN A 97 -16.01 5.65 9.34
C GLN A 97 -16.04 4.23 8.76
N MET A 98 -15.67 4.06 7.49
CA MET A 98 -15.54 2.73 6.88
C MET A 98 -14.45 1.91 7.58
N GLN A 99 -13.33 2.54 7.94
CA GLN A 99 -12.24 1.87 8.63
C GLN A 99 -12.63 1.48 10.06
N ASP A 100 -13.37 2.34 10.76
CA ASP A 100 -13.85 2.08 12.12
C ASP A 100 -14.81 0.88 12.11
N SER A 101 -15.78 0.89 11.20
CA SER A 101 -16.72 -0.24 11.02
C SER A 101 -15.99 -1.54 10.69
N PHE A 102 -14.98 -1.48 9.81
CA PHE A 102 -14.21 -2.67 9.45
C PHE A 102 -13.35 -3.17 10.61
N TYR A 103 -12.73 -2.26 11.37
CA TYR A 103 -11.90 -2.62 12.51
C TYR A 103 -12.71 -3.32 13.61
N ASN A 104 -13.96 -2.90 13.82
CA ASN A 104 -14.84 -3.49 14.84
C ASN A 104 -15.53 -4.78 14.38
N THR A 105 -15.94 -4.85 13.10
CA THR A 105 -16.87 -5.90 12.63
C THR A 105 -16.32 -6.80 11.53
N GLY A 106 -15.24 -6.39 10.86
CA GLY A 106 -14.70 -7.05 9.67
C GLY A 106 -15.48 -6.79 8.38
N ASP A 107 -16.46 -5.89 8.39
CA ASP A 107 -17.21 -5.40 7.21
C ASP A 107 -17.13 -3.86 7.17
N PHE A 108 -16.98 -3.28 5.98
CA PHE A 108 -16.87 -1.83 5.79
C PHE A 108 -18.16 -1.06 6.04
N PHE A 109 -19.34 -1.71 5.96
CA PHE A 109 -20.64 -1.03 5.89
C PHE A 109 -21.59 -1.31 7.06
N LYS A 110 -21.15 -2.07 8.08
CA LYS A 110 -22.06 -2.58 9.11
C LYS A 110 -22.43 -1.54 10.18
N GLU A 111 -21.51 -0.64 10.49
CA GLU A 111 -21.66 0.37 11.55
C GLU A 111 -21.73 1.81 11.00
N ASN A 112 -22.02 1.96 9.70
CA ASN A 112 -22.18 3.27 9.07
C ASN A 112 -23.35 3.27 8.10
N ASP A 113 -23.89 4.47 7.84
CA ASP A 113 -25.03 4.69 6.94
C ASP A 113 -24.62 4.74 5.46
N LEU A 114 -23.56 4.01 5.08
CA LEU A 114 -23.06 4.03 3.71
C LEU A 114 -23.66 2.88 2.90
N ASP A 115 -23.90 3.15 1.61
CA ASP A 115 -24.43 2.14 0.70
C ASP A 115 -23.53 0.91 0.65
N ARG A 116 -24.10 -0.25 0.98
CA ARG A 116 -23.39 -1.52 0.93
C ARG A 116 -23.08 -1.88 -0.51
N VAL A 117 -21.81 -2.22 -0.76
CA VAL A 117 -21.37 -2.78 -2.03
C VAL A 117 -21.16 -4.27 -1.89
N GLU A 118 -21.71 -5.04 -2.83
CA GLU A 118 -21.54 -6.49 -2.82
C GLU A 118 -20.08 -6.88 -3.06
N PRO A 119 -19.52 -7.81 -2.26
CA PRO A 119 -18.17 -8.28 -2.47
C PRO A 119 -18.12 -9.16 -3.72
N PHE A 120 -17.13 -8.91 -4.57
CA PHE A 120 -16.79 -9.83 -5.66
C PHE A 120 -15.42 -10.46 -5.39
N LEU A 121 -15.31 -11.76 -5.68
CA LEU A 121 -14.07 -12.50 -5.57
C LEU A 121 -13.40 -12.59 -6.93
N LEU A 122 -12.17 -12.10 -7.04
CA LEU A 122 -11.37 -12.29 -8.24
C LEU A 122 -10.91 -13.75 -8.31
N PRO A 123 -11.28 -14.51 -9.36
CA PRO A 123 -10.82 -15.88 -9.50
C PRO A 123 -9.30 -15.91 -9.69
N ARG A 124 -8.65 -16.92 -9.11
CA ARG A 124 -7.20 -17.11 -9.26
C ARG A 124 -6.85 -17.34 -10.73
N ARG A 125 -6.09 -16.42 -11.32
CA ARG A 125 -5.71 -16.48 -12.73
C ARG A 125 -4.54 -17.45 -12.92
N LYS A 126 -4.79 -18.60 -13.55
CA LYS A 126 -3.75 -19.60 -13.89
C LYS A 126 -2.62 -19.01 -14.75
N ALA A 127 -2.93 -18.02 -15.59
CA ALA A 127 -1.93 -17.33 -16.42
C ALA A 127 -0.81 -16.68 -15.58
N SER A 128 -1.11 -16.19 -14.38
CA SER A 128 -0.08 -15.62 -13.50
C SER A 128 0.91 -16.68 -13.01
N LEU A 129 0.43 -17.90 -12.73
CA LEU A 129 1.29 -19.02 -12.36
C LEU A 129 2.17 -19.46 -13.54
N ILE A 130 1.58 -19.58 -14.73
CA ILE A 130 2.32 -19.93 -15.95
C ILE A 130 3.41 -18.89 -16.22
N ASN A 131 3.07 -17.60 -16.17
CA ASN A 131 4.02 -16.51 -16.35
C ASN A 131 5.14 -16.58 -15.30
N TRP A 132 4.81 -16.83 -14.03
CA TRP A 132 5.79 -17.01 -12.97
C TRP A 132 6.74 -18.18 -13.26
N CYS A 133 6.20 -19.35 -13.65
CA CYS A 133 7.02 -20.51 -14.00
C CYS A 133 7.94 -20.23 -15.20
N VAL A 134 7.43 -19.55 -16.24
CA VAL A 134 8.23 -19.19 -17.43
C VAL A 134 9.40 -18.31 -17.03
N TRP A 135 9.15 -17.21 -16.31
CA TRP A 135 10.22 -16.31 -15.88
C TRP A 135 11.19 -16.97 -14.90
N PHE A 136 10.69 -17.82 -14.01
CA PHE A 136 11.51 -18.63 -13.11
C PHE A 136 12.49 -19.49 -13.90
N VAL A 137 12.04 -20.22 -14.93
CA VAL A 137 12.93 -21.04 -15.77
C VAL A 137 13.89 -20.17 -16.58
N VAL A 138 13.39 -19.14 -17.27
CA VAL A 138 14.20 -18.26 -18.12
C VAL A 138 15.32 -17.56 -17.35
N THR A 139 15.08 -17.23 -16.07
CA THR A 139 16.07 -16.53 -15.23
C THR A 139 16.97 -17.50 -14.46
N LEU A 140 16.41 -18.52 -13.80
CA LEU A 140 17.20 -19.40 -12.94
C LEU A 140 18.03 -20.41 -13.71
N VAL A 141 17.61 -20.89 -14.88
CA VAL A 141 18.40 -21.88 -15.63
C VAL A 141 19.74 -21.28 -16.07
N PRO A 142 19.81 -20.11 -16.74
CA PRO A 142 21.08 -19.47 -17.01
C PRO A 142 21.84 -19.12 -15.73
N MET A 143 21.16 -18.54 -14.73
CA MET A 143 21.81 -18.11 -13.48
C MET A 143 22.48 -19.29 -12.75
N SER A 144 21.81 -20.43 -12.65
CA SER A 144 22.35 -21.65 -12.03
C SER A 144 23.47 -22.26 -12.85
N TYR A 145 23.38 -22.25 -14.19
CA TYR A 145 24.48 -22.66 -15.07
C TYR A 145 25.73 -21.79 -14.86
N TRP A 146 25.58 -20.46 -14.91
CA TRP A 146 26.67 -19.53 -14.67
C TRP A 146 27.26 -19.67 -13.27
N LEU A 147 26.43 -19.89 -12.26
CA LEU A 147 26.87 -20.15 -10.89
C LEU A 147 27.68 -21.44 -10.79
N ALA A 148 27.22 -22.52 -11.43
CA ALA A 148 27.94 -23.79 -11.47
C ALA A 148 29.30 -23.66 -12.19
N CYS A 149 29.34 -22.94 -13.32
CA CYS A 149 30.58 -22.62 -14.01
C CYS A 149 31.53 -21.78 -13.14
N LEU A 150 31.00 -20.83 -12.37
CA LEU A 150 31.79 -20.01 -11.45
C LEU A 150 32.40 -20.85 -10.32
N LEU A 151 31.63 -21.77 -9.74
CA LEU A 151 32.09 -22.67 -8.68
C LEU A 151 33.11 -23.70 -9.19
N THR A 152 32.96 -24.17 -10.43
CA THR A 152 33.86 -25.17 -11.04
C THR A 152 35.10 -24.57 -11.73
N SER A 153 35.14 -23.24 -11.94
CA SER A 153 36.23 -22.57 -12.68
C SER A 153 37.58 -22.58 -11.95
N GLY A 154 37.66 -22.98 -10.67
CA GLY A 154 38.91 -23.03 -9.90
C GLY A 154 39.63 -21.68 -9.69
N SER A 155 39.03 -20.58 -10.14
CA SER A 155 39.61 -19.23 -10.09
C SER A 155 39.10 -18.47 -8.88
N THR A 156 40.01 -18.13 -7.97
CA THR A 156 39.71 -17.37 -6.75
C THR A 156 39.17 -15.96 -7.05
N VAL A 157 39.57 -15.35 -8.17
CA VAL A 157 39.13 -14.01 -8.59
C VAL A 157 37.67 -14.00 -9.06
N LYS A 158 37.25 -14.99 -9.87
CA LYS A 158 35.84 -15.07 -10.31
C LYS A 158 34.93 -15.38 -9.13
N PHE A 159 35.39 -16.22 -8.22
CA PHE A 159 34.67 -16.55 -7.00
C PHE A 159 34.49 -15.32 -6.10
N SER A 160 35.54 -14.52 -5.89
CA SER A 160 35.47 -13.32 -5.04
C SER A 160 34.53 -12.26 -5.61
N ILE A 161 34.54 -12.05 -6.94
CA ILE A 161 33.60 -11.14 -7.61
C ILE A 161 32.15 -11.62 -7.43
N GLY A 162 31.88 -12.91 -7.67
CA GLY A 162 30.55 -13.48 -7.49
C GLY A 162 30.04 -13.36 -6.04
N ALA A 163 30.89 -13.67 -5.07
CA ALA A 163 30.57 -13.52 -3.65
C ALA A 163 30.29 -12.05 -3.26
N ALA A 164 31.06 -11.09 -3.79
CA ALA A 164 30.84 -9.67 -3.55
C ALA A 164 29.50 -9.18 -4.12
N ILE A 165 29.10 -9.64 -5.31
CA ILE A 165 27.80 -9.30 -5.90
C ILE A 165 26.66 -9.84 -5.03
N ILE A 166 26.73 -11.10 -4.61
CA ILE A 166 25.72 -11.73 -3.75
C ILE A 166 25.64 -10.99 -2.40
N ALA A 167 26.77 -10.71 -1.77
CA ALA A 167 26.82 -9.98 -0.51
C ALA A 167 26.24 -8.56 -0.62
N SER A 168 26.58 -7.84 -1.69
CA SER A 168 26.02 -6.50 -1.97
C SER A 168 24.50 -6.55 -2.15
N PHE A 169 24.01 -7.53 -2.93
CA PHE A 169 22.58 -7.74 -3.11
C PHE A 169 21.85 -7.99 -1.77
N PHE A 170 22.35 -8.91 -0.94
CA PHE A 170 21.76 -9.18 0.37
C PHE A 170 21.80 -7.97 1.31
N PHE A 171 22.90 -7.20 1.29
CA PHE A 171 23.02 -5.97 2.07
C PHE A 171 21.99 -4.92 1.64
N LEU A 172 21.83 -4.70 0.33
CA LEU A 172 20.85 -3.76 -0.23
C LEU A 172 19.42 -4.22 0.10
N LEU A 173 19.11 -5.51 -0.05
CA LEU A 173 17.81 -6.06 0.30
C LEU A 173 17.49 -5.85 1.78
N TYR A 174 18.45 -6.16 2.66
CA TYR A 174 18.31 -5.93 4.11
C TYR A 174 18.08 -4.45 4.43
N LYS A 175 18.80 -3.54 3.78
CA LYS A 175 18.59 -2.09 3.91
C LYS A 175 17.17 -1.69 3.47
N ILE A 176 16.70 -2.17 2.31
CA ILE A 176 15.36 -1.85 1.78
C ILE A 176 14.27 -2.34 2.74
N VAL A 177 14.32 -3.61 3.16
CA VAL A 177 13.37 -4.16 4.14
C VAL A 177 13.43 -3.35 5.43
N GLY A 178 14.63 -2.98 5.88
CA GLY A 178 14.83 -2.12 7.04
C GLY A 178 14.28 -0.69 6.89
N MET A 179 14.13 -0.15 5.68
CA MET A 179 13.50 1.16 5.41
C MET A 179 11.97 1.05 5.38
N THR A 180 11.41 -0.11 4.98
CA THR A 180 9.95 -0.32 4.95
C THR A 180 9.31 -0.56 6.32
N LYS A 181 10.10 -0.66 7.40
CA LYS A 181 9.58 -0.85 8.75
C LYS A 181 8.83 0.40 9.22
N ILE A 182 7.62 0.19 9.73
CA ILE A 182 6.73 1.26 10.23
C ILE A 182 7.39 2.09 11.34
N SER A 183 8.30 1.52 12.14
CA SER A 183 9.05 2.25 13.17
C SER A 183 9.95 3.37 12.63
N LYS A 184 10.23 3.39 11.32
CA LYS A 184 10.97 4.46 10.64
C LYS A 184 10.07 5.37 9.82
N ALA A 185 8.76 5.19 9.88
CA ALA A 185 7.81 6.08 9.22
C ALA A 185 7.92 7.50 9.81
N SER A 186 7.56 8.51 9.01
CA SER A 186 7.55 9.90 9.47
C SER A 186 6.65 10.05 10.69
N SER A 187 7.08 10.83 11.69
CA SER A 187 6.28 11.16 12.89
C SER A 187 5.07 12.08 12.58
N TYR A 188 4.58 12.06 11.34
CA TYR A 188 3.51 12.94 10.92
C TYR A 188 2.20 12.50 11.57
N GLY A 189 1.73 13.29 12.54
CA GLY A 189 0.48 13.07 13.27
C GLY A 189 0.60 12.27 14.56
N SER A 190 1.79 11.76 14.93
CA SER A 190 2.01 10.75 15.99
C SER A 190 2.37 11.26 17.39
N ASP A 191 2.21 12.54 17.71
CA ASP A 191 2.31 12.99 19.11
C ASP A 191 0.99 12.76 19.87
N ALA A 192 0.65 11.50 20.07
CA ALA A 192 -0.30 11.07 21.09
C ALA A 192 0.26 9.79 21.74
N LYS A 193 0.56 9.87 23.04
CA LYS A 193 0.73 8.69 23.89
C LYS A 193 -0.48 7.79 23.65
N ARG A 194 -0.22 6.55 23.20
CA ARG A 194 -1.20 5.48 23.35
C ARG A 194 -1.23 5.17 24.84
N ASP A 195 -2.26 5.64 25.52
CA ASP A 195 -2.67 5.12 26.81
C ASP A 195 -3.45 3.81 26.60
#